data_AF-A0A5S9QGT7-F1
#
_entry.id   AF-A0A5S9QGT7-F1
#
_cell.length_a   1.000
_cell.length_b   1.000
_cell.length_c   1.000
_cell.angle_alpha   90.00
_cell.angle_beta   90.00
_cell.angle_gamma   90.00
#
_symmetry.space_group_name_H-M   'P 1'
#
loop_
_entity.id
_entity.type
_entity.pdbx_description
1 polymer ?
#
loop_
_entity_poly.entity_id
_entity_poly.type
_entity_poly.pdbx_seq_one_letter_code
_entity_poly.pdbx_strand_id
1 'polypeptide(L)'
;MGLQNRILFAFLFLLPLIAYFAAWVVGGAHPGKGWSNFGSYAGGIYGALGFFAVAFTIYRNSVETTKLEQDNVFYKSMDTLRSRVESSHAAQEEGTLFKGLVERFSELLSNECMGKARSLLCERPQDIEDLFYGKIQQAIYGYEIYRDFTTSVSKMRDDLVNAGNYDQRWEKVKCYIGSTHSETQEIATALKALGSVWFYKISVQERTEMYSRVIADVEEANGEFIDGYMRTLKFVTTFISNAENKKLYKEYLHSQLSKYELVTIFYYVIANDDDSFICNLLDLEILDRILSQECRSLLIDAPSFSDLEKDVEALRERELTSA
;
A
#
# COMPACT_ATOMS: atom_id res chain seq x y z
N MET A 1 -2.64 -2.55 39.77
CA MET A 1 -3.36 -2.19 41.02
C MET A 1 -2.33 -2.11 42.15
N GLY A 2 -2.14 -0.93 42.76
CA GLY A 2 -1.08 -0.71 43.76
C GLY A 2 -1.32 -1.44 45.10
N LEU A 3 -0.25 -1.58 45.89
CA LEU A 3 -0.29 -2.31 47.17
C LEU A 3 -1.32 -1.72 48.16
N GLN A 4 -1.42 -0.39 48.24
CA GLN A 4 -2.44 0.31 49.06
C GLN A 4 -3.87 -0.10 48.69
N ASN A 5 -4.21 -0.20 47.40
CA ASN A 5 -5.57 -0.56 46.97
C ASN A 5 -5.92 -2.01 47.37
N ARG A 6 -4.93 -2.92 47.43
CA ARG A 6 -5.12 -4.29 47.91
C ARG A 6 -5.39 -4.34 49.41
N ILE A 7 -4.65 -3.56 50.20
CA ILE A 7 -4.83 -3.45 51.66
C ILE A 7 -6.20 -2.85 51.99
N LEU A 8 -6.59 -1.78 51.29
CA LEU A 8 -7.89 -1.12 51.48
C LEU A 8 -9.06 -2.06 51.18
N PHE A 9 -8.98 -2.83 50.08
CA PHE A 9 -9.99 -3.84 49.74
C PHE A 9 -10.08 -4.96 50.78
N ALA A 10 -8.94 -5.48 51.26
CA ALA A 10 -8.92 -6.50 52.29
C ALA A 10 -9.54 -6.00 53.61
N PHE A 11 -9.28 -4.75 53.99
CA PHE A 11 -9.85 -4.14 55.18
C PHE A 11 -11.37 -3.95 55.07
N LEU A 12 -11.86 -3.50 53.90
CA LEU A 12 -13.31 -3.42 53.60
C LEU A 12 -13.99 -4.80 53.59
N PHE A 13 -13.33 -5.84 53.08
CA PHE A 13 -13.84 -7.23 53.11
C PHE A 13 -13.95 -7.79 54.53
N LEU A 14 -13.03 -7.44 55.42
CA LEU A 14 -13.04 -7.88 56.82
C LEU A 14 -13.99 -7.07 57.70
N LEU A 15 -14.36 -5.85 57.28
CA LEU A 15 -15.17 -4.91 58.08
C LEU A 15 -16.52 -5.49 58.57
N PRO A 16 -17.32 -6.22 57.76
CA PRO A 16 -18.54 -6.87 58.24
C PRO A 16 -18.26 -7.97 59.28
N LEU A 17 -17.15 -8.69 59.11
CA LEU A 17 -16.69 -9.74 60.02
C LEU A 17 -16.26 -9.13 61.38
N ILE A 18 -15.49 -8.04 61.34
CA ILE A 18 -15.03 -7.28 62.52
C ILE A 18 -16.22 -6.66 63.26
N ALA A 19 -17.13 -5.99 62.54
CA ALA A 19 -18.31 -5.36 63.13
C ALA A 19 -19.23 -6.39 63.81
N TYR A 20 -19.42 -7.56 63.19
CA TYR A 20 -20.19 -8.65 63.77
C TYR A 20 -19.51 -9.27 65.01
N PHE A 21 -18.19 -9.51 64.97
CA PHE A 21 -17.43 -9.96 66.14
C PHE A 21 -17.49 -8.96 67.30
N ALA A 22 -17.35 -7.65 67.02
CA ALA A 22 -17.43 -6.60 68.03
C ALA A 22 -18.82 -6.54 68.70
N ALA A 23 -19.90 -6.64 67.91
CA ALA A 23 -21.26 -6.70 68.44
C ALA A 23 -21.52 -7.94 69.33
N TRP A 24 -20.84 -9.07 69.05
CA TRP A 24 -21.06 -10.33 69.78
C TRP A 24 -20.20 -10.46 71.05
N VAL A 25 -18.93 -10.04 71.01
CA VAL A 25 -18.00 -10.10 72.16
C VAL A 25 -18.42 -9.14 73.28
N VAL A 26 -18.98 -7.98 72.93
CA VAL A 26 -19.47 -6.99 73.91
C VAL A 26 -20.93 -7.25 74.33
N GLY A 27 -21.69 -8.01 73.54
CA GLY A 27 -23.16 -8.08 73.64
C GLY A 27 -23.77 -9.19 74.52
N GLY A 28 -23.00 -10.16 75.02
CA GLY A 28 -23.50 -11.11 76.03
C GLY A 28 -24.49 -12.20 75.54
N ALA A 29 -24.10 -12.96 74.51
CA ALA A 29 -24.53 -14.33 74.18
C ALA A 29 -26.05 -14.71 74.12
N HIS A 30 -26.51 -15.18 72.95
CA HIS A 30 -27.64 -16.12 72.82
C HIS A 30 -27.37 -17.23 71.77
N PRO A 31 -27.93 -18.45 71.93
CA PRO A 31 -27.42 -19.65 71.26
C PRO A 31 -27.99 -19.92 69.86
N GLY A 32 -27.18 -20.53 68.99
CA GLY A 32 -27.59 -21.22 67.75
C GLY A 32 -28.11 -20.35 66.60
N LYS A 33 -29.28 -19.72 66.78
CA LYS A 33 -30.00 -19.01 65.71
C LYS A 33 -29.23 -17.84 65.09
N GLY A 34 -28.48 -17.08 65.90
CA GLY A 34 -27.67 -15.95 65.41
C GLY A 34 -26.60 -16.37 64.41
N TRP A 35 -25.88 -17.46 64.72
CA TRP A 35 -24.84 -18.02 63.84
C TRP A 35 -25.39 -18.57 62.52
N SER A 36 -26.55 -19.22 62.54
CA SER A 36 -27.22 -19.70 61.32
C SER A 36 -27.65 -18.52 60.42
N ASN A 37 -28.25 -17.48 61.00
CA ASN A 37 -28.66 -16.30 60.25
C ASN A 37 -27.44 -15.54 59.67
N PHE A 38 -26.41 -15.29 60.48
CA PHE A 38 -25.17 -14.66 60.00
C PHE A 38 -24.48 -15.50 58.92
N GLY A 39 -24.36 -16.81 59.11
CA GLY A 39 -23.81 -17.73 58.11
C GLY A 39 -24.58 -17.69 56.78
N SER A 40 -25.90 -17.52 56.83
CA SER A 40 -26.75 -17.37 55.63
C SER A 40 -26.52 -16.02 54.92
N TYR A 41 -26.46 -14.91 55.67
CA TYR A 41 -26.20 -13.58 55.07
C TYR A 41 -24.77 -13.45 54.55
N ALA A 42 -23.77 -13.82 55.36
CA ALA A 42 -22.36 -13.81 54.97
C ALA A 42 -22.11 -14.79 53.82
N GLY A 43 -22.67 -16.01 53.88
CA GLY A 43 -22.60 -16.99 52.80
C GLY A 43 -23.23 -16.49 51.50
N GLY A 44 -24.36 -15.79 51.57
CA GLY A 44 -24.98 -15.15 50.41
C GLY A 44 -24.11 -14.03 49.81
N ILE A 45 -23.58 -13.13 50.65
CA ILE A 45 -22.71 -12.02 50.21
C ILE A 45 -21.39 -12.54 49.63
N TYR A 46 -20.67 -13.42 50.33
CA TYR A 46 -19.41 -13.99 49.85
C TYR A 46 -19.62 -14.96 48.68
N GLY A 47 -20.75 -15.66 48.62
CA GLY A 47 -21.14 -16.48 47.47
C GLY A 47 -21.39 -15.63 46.21
N ALA A 48 -22.12 -14.52 46.34
CA ALA A 48 -22.34 -13.56 45.26
C ALA A 48 -21.02 -12.89 44.82
N LEU A 49 -20.17 -12.47 45.77
CA LEU A 49 -18.84 -11.90 45.46
C LEU A 49 -17.92 -12.92 44.79
N GLY A 50 -17.96 -14.19 45.22
CA GLY A 50 -17.26 -15.30 44.57
C GLY A 50 -17.75 -15.52 43.14
N PHE A 51 -19.06 -15.50 42.92
CA PHE A 51 -19.66 -15.57 41.57
C PHE A 51 -19.22 -14.39 40.69
N PHE A 52 -19.26 -13.16 41.19
CA PHE A 52 -18.78 -11.98 40.44
C PHE A 52 -17.28 -12.05 40.14
N ALA A 53 -16.45 -12.53 41.07
CA ALA A 53 -15.03 -12.73 40.84
C ALA A 53 -14.75 -13.78 39.76
N VAL A 54 -15.49 -14.90 39.76
CA VAL A 54 -15.42 -15.93 38.72
C VAL A 54 -15.91 -15.40 37.38
N ALA A 55 -17.06 -14.73 37.33
CA ALA A 55 -17.61 -14.14 36.11
C ALA A 55 -16.67 -13.08 35.50
N PHE A 56 -16.08 -12.21 36.32
CA PHE A 56 -15.08 -11.24 35.88
C PHE A 56 -13.80 -11.91 35.38
N THR A 57 -13.37 -13.01 36.02
CA THR A 57 -12.21 -13.80 35.57
C THR A 57 -12.49 -14.48 34.23
N ILE A 58 -13.68 -15.07 34.04
CA ILE A 58 -14.09 -15.67 32.77
C ILE A 58 -14.14 -14.61 31.66
N TYR A 59 -14.77 -13.45 31.92
CA TYR A 59 -14.82 -12.33 30.99
C TYR A 59 -13.42 -11.86 30.58
N ARG A 60 -12.54 -11.61 31.56
CA ARG A 60 -11.16 -11.18 31.29
C ARG A 60 -10.37 -12.23 30.51
N ASN A 61 -10.49 -13.51 30.89
CA ASN A 61 -9.85 -14.60 30.15
C ASN A 61 -10.37 -14.70 28.72
N SER A 62 -11.67 -14.47 28.48
CA SER A 62 -12.26 -14.46 27.13
C SER A 62 -11.66 -13.35 26.25
N VAL A 63 -11.49 -12.14 26.80
CA VAL A 63 -10.85 -11.01 26.10
C VAL A 63 -9.37 -11.30 25.84
N GLU A 64 -8.64 -11.81 26.84
CA GLU A 64 -7.23 -12.22 26.66
C GLU A 64 -7.08 -13.35 25.62
N THR A 65 -8.02 -14.31 25.57
CA THR A 65 -8.03 -15.39 24.56
C THR A 65 -8.29 -14.84 23.16
N THR A 66 -9.29 -13.99 22.99
CA THR A 66 -9.62 -13.37 21.68
C THR A 66 -8.43 -12.57 21.14
N LYS A 67 -7.73 -11.83 22.02
CA LYS A 67 -6.52 -11.12 21.65
C LYS A 67 -5.38 -12.05 21.22
N LEU A 68 -5.13 -13.13 21.95
CA LEU A 68 -4.13 -14.14 21.58
C LEU A 68 -4.48 -14.85 20.26
N GLU A 69 -5.75 -15.10 20.00
CA GLU A 69 -6.23 -15.62 18.71
C GLU A 69 -5.98 -14.63 17.57
N GLN A 70 -6.27 -13.34 17.78
CA GLN A 70 -5.96 -12.29 16.80
C GLN A 70 -4.45 -12.18 16.53
N ASP A 71 -3.61 -12.16 17.57
CA ASP A 71 -2.15 -12.13 17.43
C ASP A 71 -1.66 -13.36 16.62
N ASN A 72 -2.14 -14.57 16.93
CA ASN A 72 -1.77 -15.79 16.21
C ASN A 72 -2.19 -15.77 14.73
N VAL A 73 -3.41 -15.30 14.42
CA VAL A 73 -3.89 -15.17 13.03
C VAL A 73 -3.05 -14.14 12.26
N PHE A 74 -2.75 -13.00 12.88
CA PHE A 74 -1.92 -11.96 12.28
C PHE A 74 -0.52 -12.46 11.94
N TYR A 75 0.24 -12.95 12.93
CA TYR A 75 1.64 -13.36 12.70
C TYR A 75 1.73 -14.53 11.73
N LYS A 76 0.84 -15.53 11.81
CA LYS A 76 0.78 -16.62 10.84
C LYS A 76 0.49 -16.15 9.41
N SER A 77 -0.30 -15.08 9.25
CA SER A 77 -0.59 -14.48 7.95
C SER A 77 0.61 -13.69 7.41
N MET A 78 1.36 -13.01 8.29
CA MET A 78 2.64 -12.37 7.94
C MET A 78 3.72 -13.40 7.57
N ASP A 79 3.81 -14.52 8.29
CA ASP A 79 4.69 -15.65 7.94
C ASP A 79 4.29 -16.28 6.60
N THR A 80 2.99 -16.34 6.29
CA THR A 80 2.50 -16.78 4.97
C THR A 80 2.88 -15.79 3.87
N LEU A 81 2.78 -14.48 4.12
CA LEU A 81 3.20 -13.45 3.18
C LEU A 81 4.71 -13.53 2.91
N ARG A 82 5.52 -13.62 3.98
CA ARG A 82 6.98 -13.74 3.92
C ARG A 82 7.44 -15.01 3.23
N SER A 83 6.90 -16.17 3.60
CA SER A 83 7.28 -17.45 2.99
C SER A 83 6.95 -17.52 1.50
N ARG A 84 5.92 -16.81 1.01
CA ARG A 84 5.71 -16.65 -0.44
C ARG A 84 6.90 -15.96 -1.13
N VAL A 85 7.40 -14.86 -0.55
CA VAL A 85 8.57 -14.14 -1.07
C VAL A 85 9.80 -15.06 -1.09
N GLU A 86 10.10 -15.73 0.03
CA GLU A 86 11.23 -16.65 0.18
C GLU A 86 11.13 -17.90 -0.72
N SER A 87 9.92 -18.42 -0.95
CA SER A 87 9.68 -19.60 -1.80
C SER A 87 9.75 -19.33 -3.30
N SER A 88 9.68 -18.07 -3.72
CA SER A 88 9.76 -17.71 -5.14
C SER A 88 11.15 -18.03 -5.70
N HIS A 89 11.20 -18.67 -6.87
CA HIS A 89 12.48 -19.10 -7.46
C HIS A 89 13.46 -17.96 -7.82
N ALA A 90 13.01 -16.69 -7.79
CA ALA A 90 13.85 -15.52 -7.97
C ALA A 90 14.62 -15.10 -6.70
N ALA A 91 14.24 -15.58 -5.51
CA ALA A 91 14.74 -15.12 -4.22
C ALA A 91 16.12 -15.69 -3.79
N GLN A 92 16.98 -16.09 -4.73
CA GLN A 92 18.35 -16.56 -4.39
C GLN A 92 19.29 -15.43 -3.91
N GLU A 93 18.87 -14.17 -4.02
CA GLU A 93 19.46 -13.02 -3.32
C GLU A 93 18.34 -12.25 -2.62
N GLU A 94 18.53 -11.85 -1.35
CA GLU A 94 17.49 -11.14 -0.60
C GLU A 94 17.11 -9.80 -1.28
N GLY A 95 15.82 -9.62 -1.55
CA GLY A 95 15.28 -8.41 -2.17
C GLY A 95 15.29 -8.37 -3.71
N THR A 96 15.79 -9.40 -4.41
CA THR A 96 15.82 -9.38 -5.89
C THR A 96 14.48 -9.57 -6.56
N LEU A 97 13.53 -10.32 -5.99
CA LEU A 97 12.23 -10.56 -6.62
C LEU A 97 11.47 -9.24 -6.86
N PHE A 98 11.16 -8.49 -5.80
CA PHE A 98 10.43 -7.23 -5.94
C PHE A 98 11.23 -6.16 -6.68
N LYS A 99 12.56 -6.14 -6.53
CA LYS A 99 13.42 -5.27 -7.32
C LYS A 99 13.32 -5.59 -8.82
N GLY A 100 13.40 -6.87 -9.19
CA GLY A 100 13.29 -7.34 -10.57
C GLY A 100 11.90 -7.12 -11.16
N LEU A 101 10.83 -7.25 -10.34
CA LEU A 101 9.49 -6.83 -10.72
C LEU A 101 9.46 -5.32 -11.01
N VAL A 102 9.96 -4.47 -10.13
CA VAL A 102 10.02 -3.00 -10.33
C VAL A 102 10.85 -2.62 -11.56
N GLU A 103 11.99 -3.28 -11.80
CA GLU A 103 12.81 -3.10 -13.00
C GLU A 103 12.03 -3.51 -14.27
N ARG A 104 11.28 -4.62 -14.22
CA ARG A 104 10.43 -5.08 -15.33
C ARG A 104 9.22 -4.16 -15.58
N PHE A 105 8.55 -3.67 -14.53
CA PHE A 105 7.53 -2.63 -14.63
C PHE A 105 8.10 -1.37 -15.31
N SER A 106 9.28 -0.92 -14.89
CA SER A 106 9.93 0.26 -15.47
C SER A 106 10.33 0.05 -16.92
N GLU A 107 10.78 -1.14 -17.32
CA GLU A 107 11.11 -1.48 -18.70
C GLU A 107 9.85 -1.40 -19.60
N LEU A 108 8.77 -2.05 -19.18
CA LEU A 108 7.52 -2.13 -19.92
C LEU A 108 6.80 -0.78 -19.98
N LEU A 109 6.70 -0.04 -18.86
CA LEU A 109 6.18 1.33 -18.85
C LEU A 109 7.01 2.28 -19.73
N SER A 110 8.32 2.06 -19.83
CA SER A 110 9.17 2.83 -20.75
C SER A 110 8.85 2.51 -22.22
N ASN A 111 8.54 1.25 -22.56
CA ASN A 111 8.07 0.87 -23.89
C ASN A 111 6.70 1.51 -24.21
N GLU A 112 5.78 1.52 -23.26
CA GLU A 112 4.49 2.21 -23.37
C GLU A 112 4.66 3.73 -23.57
N CYS A 113 5.59 4.34 -22.83
CA CYS A 113 5.98 5.74 -23.00
C CYS A 113 6.51 6.04 -24.41
N MET A 114 7.24 5.11 -25.05
CA MET A 114 7.68 5.26 -26.44
C MET A 114 6.49 5.31 -27.42
N GLY A 115 5.45 4.49 -27.19
CA GLY A 115 4.21 4.55 -27.96
C GLY A 115 3.48 5.89 -27.79
N LYS A 116 3.34 6.34 -26.53
CA LYS A 116 2.71 7.63 -26.23
C LYS A 116 3.52 8.82 -26.77
N ALA A 117 4.85 8.75 -26.80
CA ALA A 117 5.73 9.77 -27.38
C ALA A 117 5.46 10.00 -28.87
N ARG A 118 5.19 8.94 -29.67
CA ARG A 118 4.74 9.12 -31.06
C ARG A 118 3.39 9.81 -31.16
N SER A 119 2.45 9.38 -30.31
CA SER A 119 1.10 9.94 -30.30
C SER A 119 1.16 11.43 -29.98
N LEU A 120 1.97 11.84 -29.00
CA LEU A 120 2.24 13.24 -28.66
C LEU A 120 2.84 14.05 -29.82
N LEU A 121 3.79 13.50 -30.57
CA LEU A 121 4.35 14.12 -31.80
C LEU A 121 3.28 14.35 -32.89
N CYS A 122 2.16 13.61 -32.86
CA CYS A 122 1.07 13.69 -33.83
C CYS A 122 -0.18 14.43 -33.30
N GLU A 123 -0.40 14.46 -31.99
CA GLU A 123 -1.50 15.16 -31.34
C GLU A 123 -1.15 16.62 -31.07
N ARG A 124 0.03 16.88 -30.49
CA ARG A 124 0.41 18.17 -29.89
C ARG A 124 1.89 18.55 -30.15
N PRO A 125 2.40 18.50 -31.39
CA PRO A 125 3.80 18.81 -31.70
C PRO A 125 4.24 20.21 -31.23
N GLN A 126 3.33 21.19 -31.23
CA GLN A 126 3.64 22.55 -30.79
C GLN A 126 4.01 22.65 -29.30
N ASP A 127 3.53 21.73 -28.47
CA ASP A 127 3.72 21.72 -27.01
C ASP A 127 4.98 20.96 -26.56
N ILE A 128 5.67 20.29 -27.49
CA ILE A 128 6.92 19.57 -27.22
C ILE A 128 8.09 20.54 -27.23
N GLU A 129 8.90 20.52 -26.16
CA GLU A 129 10.09 21.36 -26.03
C GLU A 129 11.16 20.99 -27.07
N ASP A 130 11.84 22.01 -27.61
CA ASP A 130 12.90 21.86 -28.62
C ASP A 130 14.04 20.91 -28.19
N LEU A 131 14.23 20.72 -26.88
CA LEU A 131 15.14 19.72 -26.30
C LEU A 131 14.85 18.29 -26.78
N PHE A 132 13.58 17.88 -26.87
CA PHE A 132 13.20 16.52 -27.27
C PHE A 132 13.33 16.33 -28.77
N TYR A 133 12.96 17.34 -29.56
CA TYR A 133 13.29 17.39 -30.98
C TYR A 133 14.81 17.28 -31.20
N GLY A 134 15.60 17.98 -30.39
CA GLY A 134 17.06 17.88 -30.36
C GLY A 134 17.56 16.46 -30.09
N LYS A 135 17.02 15.77 -29.07
CA LYS A 135 17.36 14.38 -28.76
C LYS A 135 17.03 13.42 -29.92
N ILE A 136 15.89 13.60 -30.58
CA ILE A 136 15.49 12.78 -31.73
C ILE A 136 16.41 13.05 -32.94
N GLN A 137 16.68 14.32 -33.25
CA GLN A 137 17.62 14.71 -34.32
C GLN A 137 19.03 14.15 -34.06
N GLN A 138 19.52 14.21 -32.83
CA GLN A 138 20.80 13.63 -32.40
C GLN A 138 20.83 12.10 -32.54
N ALA A 139 19.72 11.42 -32.29
CA ALA A 139 19.60 9.97 -32.51
C ALA A 139 19.59 9.59 -34.00
N ILE A 140 19.06 10.44 -34.89
CA ILE A 140 19.04 10.21 -36.35
C ILE A 140 20.41 10.50 -36.98
N TYR A 141 21.08 11.59 -36.56
CA TYR A 141 22.25 12.15 -37.25
C TYR A 141 23.58 12.01 -36.49
N GLY A 142 23.56 11.53 -35.25
CA GLY A 142 24.74 11.38 -34.40
C GLY A 142 25.21 12.69 -33.74
N TYR A 143 26.19 12.56 -32.85
CA TYR A 143 26.72 13.68 -32.06
C TYR A 143 27.57 14.68 -32.85
N GLU A 144 28.07 14.35 -34.04
CA GLU A 144 29.11 15.15 -34.71
C GLU A 144 28.56 16.24 -35.66
N ILE A 145 27.25 16.23 -35.98
CA ILE A 145 26.65 17.16 -36.95
C ILE A 145 26.15 18.44 -36.26
N TYR A 146 27.09 19.21 -35.69
CA TYR A 146 26.79 20.42 -34.89
C TYR A 146 26.51 21.70 -35.69
N ARG A 147 26.73 21.74 -37.02
CA ARG A 147 26.70 23.01 -37.78
C ARG A 147 25.31 23.66 -37.92
N ASP A 148 24.24 22.87 -37.88
CA ASP A 148 22.87 23.32 -38.17
C ASP A 148 21.84 22.78 -37.17
N PHE A 149 22.25 22.41 -35.95
CA PHE A 149 21.37 21.76 -34.96
C PHE A 149 20.07 22.52 -34.71
N THR A 150 20.13 23.84 -34.48
CA THR A 150 18.95 24.70 -34.30
C THR A 150 18.06 24.74 -35.54
N THR A 151 18.67 24.81 -36.73
CA THR A 151 17.98 24.79 -38.03
C THR A 151 17.21 23.49 -38.24
N SER A 152 17.84 22.34 -37.95
CA SER A 152 17.24 21.01 -38.10
C SER A 152 16.16 20.71 -37.07
N VAL A 153 16.35 21.16 -35.81
CA VAL A 153 15.33 21.07 -34.75
C VAL A 153 14.08 21.88 -35.12
N SER A 154 14.27 23.16 -35.50
CA SER A 154 13.17 24.01 -35.93
C SER A 154 12.46 23.43 -37.14
N LYS A 155 13.22 22.96 -38.15
CA LYS A 155 12.65 22.30 -39.33
C LYS A 155 11.79 21.09 -38.98
N MET A 156 12.26 20.17 -38.13
CA MET A 156 11.48 18.99 -37.74
C MET A 156 10.19 19.38 -37.01
N ARG A 157 10.27 20.35 -36.10
CA ARG A 157 9.11 20.88 -35.37
C ARG A 157 8.12 21.53 -36.32
N ASP A 158 8.57 22.43 -37.19
CA ASP A 158 7.76 23.11 -38.20
C ASP A 158 7.14 22.11 -39.19
N ASP A 159 7.88 21.08 -39.61
CA ASP A 159 7.38 20.03 -40.49
C ASP A 159 6.19 19.28 -39.87
N LEU A 160 6.20 19.03 -38.56
CA LEU A 160 5.09 18.38 -37.85
C LEU A 160 3.97 19.36 -37.50
N VAL A 161 4.27 20.56 -36.99
CA VAL A 161 3.27 21.58 -36.63
C VAL A 161 2.46 22.03 -37.85
N ASN A 162 3.09 22.19 -39.01
CA ASN A 162 2.42 22.61 -40.25
C ASN A 162 1.79 21.45 -41.05
N ALA A 163 1.92 20.19 -40.60
CA ALA A 163 1.19 19.07 -41.21
C ALA A 163 -0.24 19.01 -40.68
N GLY A 164 -1.21 18.93 -41.60
CA GLY A 164 -2.59 19.37 -41.33
C GLY A 164 -3.35 18.52 -40.31
N ASN A 165 -3.38 17.20 -40.52
CA ASN A 165 -4.11 16.26 -39.66
C ASN A 165 -3.18 15.21 -39.01
N TYR A 166 -3.74 14.41 -38.11
CA TYR A 166 -3.02 13.37 -37.38
C TYR A 166 -2.30 12.40 -38.34
N ASP A 167 -2.99 11.91 -39.39
CA ASP A 167 -2.43 10.94 -40.33
C ASP A 167 -1.22 11.49 -41.11
N GLN A 168 -1.30 12.74 -41.56
CA GLN A 168 -0.16 13.42 -42.21
C GLN A 168 1.02 13.59 -41.26
N ARG A 169 0.76 13.90 -39.99
CA ARG A 169 1.80 13.97 -38.95
C ARG A 169 2.39 12.59 -38.66
N TRP A 170 1.57 11.54 -38.61
CA TRP A 170 1.99 10.15 -38.41
C TRP A 170 2.92 9.68 -39.53
N GLU A 171 2.59 9.92 -40.80
CA GLU A 171 3.50 9.58 -41.91
C GLU A 171 4.80 10.40 -41.87
N LYS A 172 4.76 11.70 -41.54
CA LYS A 172 5.98 12.49 -41.34
C LYS A 172 6.83 11.98 -40.17
N VAL A 173 6.21 11.59 -39.06
CA VAL A 173 6.90 10.98 -37.91
C VAL A 173 7.61 9.70 -38.36
N LYS A 174 6.95 8.82 -39.14
CA LYS A 174 7.63 7.63 -39.72
C LYS A 174 8.83 7.98 -40.59
N CYS A 175 8.75 9.06 -41.40
CA CYS A 175 9.89 9.50 -42.21
C CYS A 175 11.11 9.92 -41.37
N TYR A 176 10.91 10.40 -40.14
CA TYR A 176 12.01 10.78 -39.23
C TYR A 176 12.52 9.62 -38.37
N ILE A 177 11.62 8.86 -37.75
CA ILE A 177 11.96 7.89 -36.69
C ILE A 177 11.66 6.43 -37.04
N GLY A 178 11.17 6.15 -38.25
CA GLY A 178 10.73 4.81 -38.67
C GLY A 178 9.30 4.46 -38.25
N SER A 179 8.82 3.33 -38.74
CA SER A 179 7.55 2.71 -38.31
C SER A 179 7.69 2.09 -36.92
N THR A 180 6.58 1.84 -36.24
CA THR A 180 6.56 1.21 -34.91
C THR A 180 7.35 -0.10 -34.89
N HIS A 181 8.25 -0.26 -33.92
CA HIS A 181 9.18 -1.39 -33.74
C HIS A 181 10.25 -1.55 -34.84
N SER A 182 10.52 -0.49 -35.63
CA SER A 182 11.62 -0.44 -36.61
C SER A 182 12.63 0.69 -36.35
N GLU A 183 12.59 1.26 -35.15
CA GLU A 183 13.46 2.35 -34.72
C GLU A 183 14.86 1.83 -34.36
N THR A 184 15.88 2.68 -34.44
CA THR A 184 17.19 2.37 -33.83
C THR A 184 17.12 2.49 -32.31
N GLN A 185 18.09 1.90 -31.60
CA GLN A 185 18.14 1.96 -30.13
C GLN A 185 18.27 3.40 -29.60
N GLU A 186 18.99 4.26 -30.31
CA GLU A 186 19.15 5.68 -30.00
C GLU A 186 17.82 6.42 -30.13
N ILE A 187 17.07 6.15 -31.20
CA ILE A 187 15.75 6.74 -31.44
C ILE A 187 14.76 6.25 -30.39
N ALA A 188 14.75 4.95 -30.08
CA ALA A 188 13.94 4.40 -29.00
C ALA A 188 14.28 5.05 -27.65
N THR A 189 15.56 5.30 -27.35
CA THR A 189 16.00 6.01 -26.14
C THR A 189 15.51 7.47 -26.12
N ALA A 190 15.58 8.19 -27.24
CA ALA A 190 15.07 9.57 -27.35
C ALA A 190 13.54 9.64 -27.15
N LEU A 191 12.79 8.70 -27.74
CA LEU A 191 11.35 8.60 -27.59
C LEU A 191 10.93 8.19 -26.17
N LYS A 192 11.65 7.25 -25.55
CA LYS A 192 11.49 6.89 -24.13
C LYS A 192 11.66 8.09 -23.22
N ALA A 193 12.68 8.91 -23.46
CA ALA A 193 12.92 10.14 -22.69
C ALA A 193 11.80 11.19 -22.89
N LEU A 194 11.27 11.35 -24.12
CA LEU A 194 10.11 12.21 -24.38
C LEU A 194 8.85 11.71 -23.67
N GLY A 195 8.55 10.41 -23.79
CA GLY A 195 7.37 9.80 -23.19
C GLY A 195 7.38 9.81 -21.67
N SER A 196 8.53 9.54 -21.05
CA SER A 196 8.67 9.51 -19.58
C SER A 196 8.37 10.88 -18.96
N VAL A 197 8.92 11.97 -19.51
CA VAL A 197 8.68 13.34 -19.05
C VAL A 197 7.23 13.80 -19.27
N TRP A 198 6.50 13.16 -20.18
CA TRP A 198 5.08 13.40 -20.41
C TRP A 198 4.14 12.45 -19.67
N PHE A 199 4.65 11.40 -19.02
CA PHE A 199 3.84 10.37 -18.36
C PHE A 199 2.98 10.93 -17.21
N TYR A 200 3.51 11.89 -16.43
CA TYR A 200 2.73 12.59 -15.40
C TYR A 200 1.98 13.84 -15.91
N LYS A 201 2.14 14.19 -17.19
CA LYS A 201 1.43 15.30 -17.86
C LYS A 201 0.13 14.87 -18.54
N ILE A 202 -0.04 13.57 -18.81
CA ILE A 202 -1.31 12.99 -19.29
C ILE A 202 -2.33 12.81 -18.14
N SER A 203 -3.55 12.41 -18.46
CA SER A 203 -4.60 12.17 -17.46
C SER A 203 -4.29 10.95 -16.58
N VAL A 204 -4.87 10.90 -15.37
CA VAL A 204 -4.76 9.71 -14.50
C VAL A 204 -5.38 8.49 -15.18
N GLN A 205 -6.48 8.66 -15.91
CA GLN A 205 -7.14 7.59 -16.67
C GLN A 205 -6.20 6.98 -17.71
N GLU A 206 -5.52 7.80 -18.52
CA GLU A 206 -4.54 7.31 -19.51
C GLU A 206 -3.35 6.62 -18.83
N ARG A 207 -2.90 7.09 -17.66
CA ARG A 207 -1.90 6.37 -16.86
C ARG A 207 -2.40 5.02 -16.37
N THR A 208 -3.62 4.94 -15.82
CA THR A 208 -4.24 3.67 -15.42
C THR A 208 -4.29 2.70 -16.59
N GLU A 209 -4.69 3.13 -17.80
CA GLU A 209 -4.69 2.26 -18.98
C GLU A 209 -3.28 1.73 -19.33
N MET A 210 -2.24 2.56 -19.22
CA MET A 210 -0.84 2.12 -19.40
C MET A 210 -0.42 1.14 -18.30
N TYR A 211 -0.76 1.39 -17.03
CA TYR A 211 -0.49 0.47 -15.93
C TYR A 211 -1.23 -0.87 -16.09
N SER A 212 -2.50 -0.86 -16.53
CA SER A 212 -3.30 -2.08 -16.78
C SER A 212 -2.76 -2.93 -17.94
N ARG A 213 -2.13 -2.32 -18.96
CA ARG A 213 -1.39 -3.10 -19.98
C ARG A 213 -0.14 -3.73 -19.39
N VAL A 214 0.65 -2.96 -18.64
CA VAL A 214 1.91 -3.46 -18.07
C VAL A 214 1.69 -4.52 -16.99
N ILE A 215 0.66 -4.42 -16.15
CA ILE A 215 0.39 -5.44 -15.13
C ILE A 215 0.03 -6.78 -15.79
N ALA A 216 -0.73 -6.78 -16.90
CA ALA A 216 -1.07 -7.99 -17.64
C ALA A 216 0.18 -8.69 -18.20
N ASP A 217 1.10 -7.93 -18.81
CA ASP A 217 2.40 -8.46 -19.30
C ASP A 217 3.29 -9.00 -18.16
N VAL A 218 3.22 -8.41 -16.96
CA VAL A 218 3.97 -8.89 -15.79
C VAL A 218 3.32 -10.12 -15.16
N GLU A 219 1.99 -10.19 -15.14
CA GLU A 219 1.21 -11.34 -14.65
C GLU A 219 1.34 -12.57 -15.56
N GLU A 220 1.54 -12.41 -16.89
CA GLU A 220 1.84 -13.56 -17.75
C GLU A 220 3.10 -14.32 -17.29
N ALA A 221 4.12 -13.59 -16.82
CA ALA A 221 5.39 -14.16 -16.37
C ALA A 221 5.45 -14.47 -14.86
N ASN A 222 4.72 -13.73 -14.01
CA ASN A 222 4.84 -13.78 -12.54
C ASN A 222 3.50 -13.93 -11.80
N GLY A 223 2.40 -14.19 -12.52
CA GLY A 223 1.03 -14.12 -12.01
C GLY A 223 0.77 -14.97 -10.78
N GLU A 224 1.25 -16.22 -10.72
CA GLU A 224 1.08 -17.09 -9.54
C GLU A 224 1.69 -16.46 -8.27
N PHE A 225 2.84 -15.80 -8.39
CA PHE A 225 3.45 -15.11 -7.27
C PHE A 225 2.67 -13.84 -6.90
N ILE A 226 2.37 -12.98 -7.89
CA ILE A 226 1.74 -11.68 -7.67
C ILE A 226 0.32 -11.86 -7.10
N ASP A 227 -0.51 -12.68 -7.73
CA ASP A 227 -1.86 -13.00 -7.26
C ASP A 227 -1.83 -13.65 -5.86
N GLY A 228 -0.90 -14.59 -5.63
CA GLY A 228 -0.70 -15.22 -4.32
C GLY A 228 -0.30 -14.23 -3.22
N TYR A 229 0.61 -13.30 -3.52
CA TYR A 229 1.06 -12.26 -2.60
C TYR A 229 -0.05 -11.23 -2.35
N MET A 230 -0.69 -10.69 -3.39
CA MET A 230 -1.73 -9.67 -3.27
C MET A 230 -2.98 -10.20 -2.57
N ARG A 231 -3.41 -11.46 -2.80
CA ARG A 231 -4.49 -12.08 -2.02
C ARG A 231 -4.13 -12.23 -0.53
N THR A 232 -2.87 -12.57 -0.23
CA THR A 232 -2.40 -12.70 1.15
C THR A 232 -2.35 -11.33 1.83
N LEU A 233 -1.87 -10.29 1.12
CA LEU A 233 -1.86 -8.91 1.59
C LEU A 233 -3.28 -8.35 1.76
N LYS A 234 -4.22 -8.66 0.86
CA LYS A 234 -5.65 -8.31 1.01
C LYS A 234 -6.24 -8.93 2.28
N PHE A 235 -5.96 -10.21 2.54
CA PHE A 235 -6.40 -10.86 3.78
C PHE A 235 -5.80 -10.18 5.03
N VAL A 236 -4.48 -9.93 5.04
CA VAL A 236 -3.79 -9.25 6.16
C VAL A 236 -4.37 -7.87 6.41
N THR A 237 -4.52 -7.04 5.37
CA THR A 237 -5.01 -5.67 5.49
C THR A 237 -6.47 -5.62 5.95
N THR A 238 -7.34 -6.46 5.38
CA THR A 238 -8.73 -6.64 5.85
C THR A 238 -8.78 -7.08 7.31
N PHE A 239 -7.90 -7.99 7.74
CA PHE A 239 -7.82 -8.43 9.12
C PHE A 239 -7.40 -7.28 10.05
N ILE A 240 -6.37 -6.50 9.71
CA ILE A 240 -5.89 -5.37 10.51
C ILE A 240 -6.99 -4.32 10.68
N SER A 241 -7.74 -4.01 9.63
CA SER A 241 -8.84 -3.03 9.67
C SER A 241 -9.95 -3.41 10.65
N ASN A 242 -10.17 -4.71 10.88
CA ASN A 242 -11.20 -5.25 11.78
C ASN A 242 -10.67 -5.64 13.19
N ALA A 243 -9.36 -5.51 13.45
CA ALA A 243 -8.74 -5.99 14.68
C ALA A 243 -8.73 -4.97 15.83
N GLU A 244 -8.82 -5.45 17.07
CA GLU A 244 -8.78 -4.58 18.26
C GLU A 244 -7.44 -3.83 18.38
N ASN A 245 -6.34 -4.48 17.97
CA ASN A 245 -4.99 -3.91 18.01
C ASN A 245 -4.57 -3.32 16.65
N LYS A 246 -5.50 -2.79 15.82
CA LYS A 246 -5.25 -2.19 14.47
C LYS A 246 -3.94 -1.41 14.39
N LYS A 247 -3.66 -0.53 15.36
CA LYS A 247 -2.42 0.27 15.41
C LYS A 247 -1.14 -0.57 15.45
N LEU A 248 -1.07 -1.58 16.33
CA LEU A 248 0.12 -2.42 16.50
C LEU A 248 0.40 -3.23 15.23
N TYR A 249 -0.63 -3.82 14.65
CA TYR A 249 -0.49 -4.63 13.44
C TYR A 249 -0.18 -3.78 12.20
N LYS A 250 -0.72 -2.56 12.12
CA LYS A 250 -0.32 -1.55 11.12
C LYS A 250 1.16 -1.21 11.25
N GLU A 251 1.63 -0.83 12.45
CA GLU A 251 3.06 -0.52 12.68
C GLU A 251 3.97 -1.70 12.33
N TYR A 252 3.55 -2.93 12.66
CA TYR A 252 4.28 -4.14 12.27
C TYR A 252 4.31 -4.32 10.74
N LEU A 253 3.16 -4.29 10.05
CA LEU A 253 3.10 -4.43 8.59
C LEU A 253 3.95 -3.35 7.88
N HIS A 254 3.91 -2.11 8.36
CA HIS A 254 4.74 -1.03 7.86
C HIS A 254 6.24 -1.32 7.99
N SER A 255 6.67 -1.95 9.10
CA SER A 255 8.07 -2.34 9.31
C SER A 255 8.55 -3.46 8.38
N GLN A 256 7.64 -4.28 7.84
CA GLN A 256 8.00 -5.42 6.97
C GLN A 256 8.01 -5.05 5.48
N LEU A 257 7.16 -4.13 5.03
CA LEU A 257 7.08 -3.74 3.62
C LEU A 257 8.30 -2.93 3.17
N SER A 258 9.07 -3.49 2.23
CA SER A 258 10.17 -2.80 1.56
C SER A 258 9.68 -1.75 0.54
N LYS A 259 10.57 -0.84 0.13
CA LYS A 259 10.26 0.17 -0.90
C LYS A 259 9.92 -0.42 -2.27
N TYR A 260 10.47 -1.59 -2.62
CA TYR A 260 10.15 -2.27 -3.87
C TYR A 260 8.77 -2.93 -3.81
N GLU A 261 8.41 -3.54 -2.67
CA GLU A 261 7.05 -4.04 -2.43
C GLU A 261 6.02 -2.92 -2.54
N LEU A 262 6.26 -1.76 -1.90
CA LEU A 262 5.34 -0.61 -1.98
C LEU A 262 5.10 -0.15 -3.43
N VAL A 263 6.15 -0.13 -4.26
CA VAL A 263 6.03 0.23 -5.69
C VAL A 263 5.27 -0.84 -6.48
N THR A 264 5.53 -2.12 -6.24
CA THR A 264 4.77 -3.22 -6.87
C THR A 264 3.30 -3.23 -6.44
N ILE A 265 3.01 -2.95 -5.17
CA ILE A 265 1.64 -2.79 -4.64
C ILE A 265 0.96 -1.60 -5.34
N PHE A 266 1.63 -0.46 -5.46
CA PHE A 266 1.09 0.71 -6.16
C PHE A 266 0.77 0.41 -7.64
N TYR A 267 1.69 -0.20 -8.39
CA TYR A 267 1.44 -0.58 -9.79
C TYR A 267 0.31 -1.60 -9.96
N TYR A 268 0.16 -2.54 -9.03
CA TYR A 268 -0.96 -3.49 -9.03
C TYR A 268 -2.29 -2.77 -8.74
N VAL A 269 -2.32 -1.93 -7.71
CA VAL A 269 -3.52 -1.24 -7.21
C VAL A 269 -4.05 -0.20 -8.19
N ILE A 270 -3.18 0.60 -8.82
CA ILE A 270 -3.62 1.63 -9.78
C ILE A 270 -4.20 1.06 -11.08
N ALA A 271 -3.90 -0.21 -11.36
CA ALA A 271 -4.28 -0.97 -12.54
C ALA A 271 -5.49 -1.90 -12.33
N ASN A 272 -5.97 -2.04 -11.08
CA ASN A 272 -6.98 -3.00 -10.66
C ASN A 272 -8.19 -2.28 -10.04
N ASP A 273 -9.36 -2.93 -10.06
CA ASP A 273 -10.66 -2.36 -9.66
C ASP A 273 -11.21 -2.98 -8.36
N ASP A 274 -10.35 -3.60 -7.54
CA ASP A 274 -10.73 -4.15 -6.23
C ASP A 274 -10.81 -3.04 -5.16
N ASP A 275 -11.81 -2.16 -5.26
CA ASP A 275 -12.03 -1.03 -4.35
C ASP A 275 -11.89 -1.42 -2.87
N SER A 276 -12.40 -2.59 -2.49
CA SER A 276 -12.31 -3.10 -1.11
C SER A 276 -10.87 -3.29 -0.62
N PHE A 277 -9.94 -3.68 -1.50
CA PHE A 277 -8.52 -3.77 -1.19
C PHE A 277 -7.86 -2.39 -1.19
N ILE A 278 -8.21 -1.53 -2.15
CA ILE A 278 -7.70 -0.15 -2.24
C ILE A 278 -8.02 0.63 -0.95
N CYS A 279 -9.29 0.59 -0.51
CA CYS A 279 -9.75 1.20 0.74
C CYS A 279 -8.90 0.70 1.92
N ASN A 280 -8.73 -0.62 2.07
CA ASN A 280 -7.92 -1.18 3.16
C ASN A 280 -6.44 -0.74 3.12
N LEU A 281 -5.86 -0.46 1.95
CA LEU A 281 -4.49 0.05 1.83
C LEU A 281 -4.39 1.55 2.15
N LEU A 282 -5.40 2.34 1.79
CA LEU A 282 -5.53 3.76 2.13
C LEU A 282 -5.75 3.95 3.64
N ASP A 283 -6.68 3.20 4.20
CA ASP A 283 -7.09 3.19 5.62
C ASP A 283 -5.96 2.74 6.58
N LEU A 284 -4.94 2.07 6.01
CA LEU A 284 -3.71 1.69 6.69
C LEU A 284 -2.50 2.58 6.35
N GLU A 285 -2.68 3.66 5.57
CA GLU A 285 -1.63 4.58 5.09
C GLU A 285 -0.47 3.83 4.37
N ILE A 286 -0.76 2.72 3.70
CA ILE A 286 0.25 1.95 2.97
C ILE A 286 0.57 2.65 1.64
N LEU A 287 -0.46 3.11 0.91
CA LEU A 287 -0.26 3.85 -0.34
C LEU A 287 0.44 5.19 -0.10
N ASP A 288 0.13 5.92 0.97
CA ASP A 288 0.76 7.21 1.31
C ASP A 288 2.30 7.13 1.39
N ARG A 289 2.86 5.95 1.70
CA ARG A 289 4.32 5.73 1.71
C ARG A 289 4.96 5.81 0.32
N ILE A 290 4.19 5.64 -0.76
CA ILE A 290 4.70 5.79 -2.14
C ILE A 290 5.20 7.22 -2.41
N LEU A 291 4.65 8.21 -1.69
CA LEU A 291 5.03 9.63 -1.78
C LEU A 291 6.44 9.91 -1.21
N SER A 292 7.01 8.97 -0.46
CA SER A 292 8.38 9.06 0.05
C SER A 292 9.41 9.17 -1.08
N GLN A 293 10.50 9.92 -0.86
CA GLN A 293 11.53 10.13 -1.87
C GLN A 293 12.14 8.80 -2.36
N GLU A 294 12.30 7.83 -1.47
CA GLU A 294 12.84 6.51 -1.82
C GLU A 294 11.94 5.75 -2.79
N CYS A 295 10.63 5.73 -2.56
CA CYS A 295 9.68 5.08 -3.48
C CYS A 295 9.54 5.87 -4.79
N ARG A 296 9.43 7.20 -4.73
CA ARG A 296 9.36 8.04 -5.94
C ARG A 296 10.56 7.86 -6.86
N SER A 297 11.77 7.65 -6.31
CA SER A 297 12.98 7.40 -7.10
C SER A 297 12.98 6.08 -7.90
N LEU A 298 12.02 5.18 -7.64
CA LEU A 298 11.85 3.90 -8.33
C LEU A 298 10.71 3.92 -9.36
N LEU A 299 9.94 5.01 -9.43
CA LEU A 299 8.89 5.21 -10.42
C LEU A 299 9.47 5.86 -11.68
N ILE A 300 8.80 5.67 -12.82
CA ILE A 300 9.21 6.26 -14.11
C ILE A 300 9.39 7.78 -14.00
N ASP A 301 10.47 8.32 -14.56
CA ASP A 301 10.86 9.75 -14.50
C ASP A 301 11.04 10.37 -13.09
N ALA A 302 10.97 9.57 -12.01
CA ALA A 302 11.08 10.02 -10.62
C ALA A 302 10.14 11.21 -10.27
N PRO A 303 8.80 10.99 -10.26
CA PRO A 303 7.77 12.03 -10.19
C PRO A 303 7.93 13.00 -9.02
N SER A 304 7.41 14.22 -9.20
CA SER A 304 7.23 15.15 -8.07
C SER A 304 6.22 14.58 -7.06
N PHE A 305 6.27 15.08 -5.83
CA PHE A 305 5.27 14.72 -4.81
C PHE A 305 3.85 15.00 -5.31
N SER A 306 3.62 16.19 -5.88
CA SER A 306 2.31 16.64 -6.39
C SER A 306 1.81 15.89 -7.62
N ASP A 307 2.67 15.17 -8.35
CA ASP A 307 2.22 14.36 -9.50
C ASP A 307 1.69 13.01 -9.03
N LEU A 308 2.37 12.40 -8.07
CA LEU A 308 1.97 11.12 -7.48
C LEU A 308 0.83 11.27 -6.47
N GLU A 309 0.74 12.41 -5.79
CA GLU A 309 -0.39 12.76 -4.92
C GLU A 309 -1.71 12.76 -5.70
N LYS A 310 -1.73 13.23 -6.95
CA LYS A 310 -2.93 13.14 -7.82
C LYS A 310 -3.35 11.70 -8.12
N ASP A 311 -2.38 10.80 -8.30
CA ASP A 311 -2.65 9.39 -8.57
C ASP A 311 -3.19 8.69 -7.30
N VAL A 312 -2.66 9.01 -6.12
CA VAL A 312 -3.18 8.52 -4.83
C VAL A 312 -4.56 9.09 -4.51
N GLU A 313 -4.79 10.39 -4.76
CA GLU A 313 -6.08 11.02 -4.51
C GLU A 313 -7.16 10.51 -5.48
N ALA A 314 -6.82 10.24 -6.74
CA ALA A 314 -7.73 9.57 -7.68
C ALA A 314 -8.14 8.15 -7.22
N LEU A 315 -7.30 7.45 -6.45
CA LEU A 315 -7.68 6.17 -5.83
C LEU A 315 -8.63 6.36 -4.63
N ARG A 316 -8.50 7.47 -3.89
CA ARG A 316 -9.44 7.88 -2.83
C ARG A 316 -10.78 8.37 -3.39
N GLU A 317 -10.78 9.00 -4.57
CA GLU A 317 -12.02 9.39 -5.25
C GLU A 317 -12.83 8.17 -5.72
N ARG A 318 -12.19 7.05 -6.09
CA ARG A 318 -12.87 5.78 -6.41
C ARG A 318 -13.67 5.24 -5.22
N GLU A 319 -13.07 5.21 -4.03
CA GLU A 319 -13.74 4.82 -2.77
C GLU A 319 -15.08 5.56 -2.61
N LEU A 320 -15.07 6.89 -2.75
CA LEU A 320 -16.26 7.74 -2.61
C LEU A 320 -17.35 7.48 -3.66
N THR A 321 -17.03 6.86 -4.80
CA THR A 321 -18.01 6.45 -5.82
C THR A 321 -18.54 5.02 -5.64
N SER A 322 -17.90 4.23 -4.79
CA SER A 322 -18.24 2.82 -4.52
C SER A 322 -19.18 2.62 -3.30
N ALA A 323 -19.35 3.66 -2.47
CA ALA A 323 -20.08 3.66 -1.20
C ALA A 323 -21.51 4.23 -1.28
#